data_AF-A0A953CUD5-F1
#
_entry.id   AF-A0A953CUD5-F1
#
_cell.length_a   1.000
_cell.length_b   1.000
_cell.length_c   1.000
_cell.angle_alpha   90.00
_cell.angle_beta   90.00
_cell.angle_gamma   90.00
#
_symmetry.space_group_name_H-M   'P 1'
#
loop_
_entity.id
_entity.type
_entity.pdbx_description
1 polymer ?
#
loop_
_entity_poly.entity_id
_entity_poly.type
_entity_poly.pdbx_seq_one_letter_code
_entity_poly.pdbx_strand_id
1 'polypeptide(L)'
;MITLLTAVPRTGKTSYAVWDYIKPALDSNRPVYVIGIPKLSLPHIKIDKEFLYSWHERAYDPDIEEDKLLNIPKGALIVVDEAWQVWPAGGIAKAPESVQHLAMHGHYGIDFLLITQKPHLMHTAVLAQVSCHKHILQKWSGHWLLEWPEYCQNPTAKSNRNDAIKIPFKPRTQAWPLYHSGQFHAKLKQQKPFSLYVSIALFLFLPFFVYGFYNNFNSKYLSDEPTIEANSNDSDSSDYLDKLSNKLPSVSTIQVVKESSALQTLVKFDSVVPSDYDWSEVSACMQSKANGCICYGYSAQRLVVPLEICEAAIKHGWPSSKSSTPKRYSLPESS
;
A
#
# COMPACT_ATOMS: atom_id res chain seq x y z
N MET A 1 1.54 24.35 11.09
CA MET A 1 1.57 22.93 10.68
C MET A 1 0.31 22.21 11.17
N ILE A 2 -0.29 21.32 10.37
CA ILE A 2 -1.44 20.50 10.81
C ILE A 2 -1.02 19.03 10.86
N THR A 3 -1.00 18.48 12.08
CA THR A 3 -0.71 17.07 12.32
C THR A 3 -1.99 16.32 12.62
N LEU A 4 -2.25 15.25 11.87
CA LEU A 4 -3.34 14.31 12.13
C LEU A 4 -2.79 13.07 12.82
N LEU A 5 -3.26 12.77 14.02
CA LEU A 5 -2.95 11.56 14.76
C LEU A 5 -4.15 10.61 14.75
N THR A 6 -3.99 9.45 14.11
CA THR A 6 -5.03 8.43 14.05
C THR A 6 -4.62 7.12 14.71
N ALA A 7 -5.57 6.45 15.34
CA ALA A 7 -5.34 5.13 15.90
C ALA A 7 -6.65 4.42 16.24
N VAL A 8 -6.60 3.09 16.31
CA VAL A 8 -7.65 2.29 16.95
C VAL A 8 -7.76 2.73 18.43
N PRO A 9 -8.96 2.75 19.03
CA PRO A 9 -9.10 3.07 20.46
C PRO A 9 -8.22 2.18 21.34
N ARG A 10 -7.78 2.72 22.48
CA ARG A 10 -6.90 2.06 23.48
C ARG A 10 -5.47 1.74 23.03
N THR A 11 -4.95 2.43 22.02
CA THR A 11 -3.57 2.26 21.52
C THR A 11 -2.56 3.26 22.08
N GLY A 12 -2.99 4.20 22.93
CA GLY A 12 -2.11 5.23 23.50
C GLY A 12 -2.02 6.53 22.72
N LYS A 13 -2.96 6.80 21.79
CA LYS A 13 -3.03 8.07 21.03
C LYS A 13 -2.94 9.32 21.93
N THR A 14 -3.73 9.37 23.01
CA THR A 14 -3.75 10.51 23.94
C THR A 14 -2.44 10.62 24.72
N SER A 15 -1.86 9.49 25.17
CA SER A 15 -0.55 9.51 25.84
C SER A 15 0.56 10.06 24.92
N TYR A 16 0.52 9.71 23.64
CA TYR A 16 1.46 10.20 22.65
C TYR A 16 1.27 11.69 22.38
N ALA A 17 0.02 12.15 22.21
CA ALA A 17 -0.28 13.57 22.06
C ALA A 17 0.20 14.41 23.26
N VAL A 18 -0.07 13.95 24.48
CA VAL A 18 0.32 14.67 25.71
C VAL A 18 1.84 14.76 25.84
N TRP A 19 2.55 13.66 25.60
CA TRP A 19 3.99 13.60 25.83
C TRP A 19 4.84 14.16 24.69
N ASP A 20 4.46 13.88 23.44
CA ASP A 20 5.28 14.21 22.26
C ASP A 20 4.88 15.57 21.64
N TYR A 21 3.73 16.16 21.99
CA TYR A 21 3.30 17.47 21.49
C TYR A 21 3.00 18.49 22.58
N ILE A 22 2.08 18.18 23.50
CA ILE A 22 1.62 19.16 24.51
C ILE A 22 2.76 19.54 25.44
N LYS A 23 3.43 18.55 26.05
CA LYS A 23 4.53 18.81 26.98
C LYS A 23 5.68 19.61 26.32
N PRO A 24 6.22 19.23 25.15
CA PRO A 24 7.26 20.01 24.47
C PRO A 24 6.83 21.42 24.09
N ALA A 25 5.56 21.61 23.71
CA ALA A 25 5.03 22.95 23.44
C ALA A 25 5.06 23.83 24.69
N LEU A 26 4.65 23.29 25.84
CA LEU A 26 4.71 24.00 27.13
C LEU A 26 6.15 24.24 27.59
N ASP A 27 7.04 23.25 27.43
CA ASP A 27 8.47 23.38 27.73
C ASP A 27 9.12 24.50 26.87
N SER A 28 8.55 24.79 25.69
CA SER A 28 8.97 25.86 24.78
C SER A 28 8.19 27.17 24.98
N ASN A 29 7.44 27.34 26.09
CA ASN A 29 6.58 28.49 26.39
C ASN A 29 5.53 28.81 25.31
N ARG A 30 5.07 27.80 24.56
CA ARG A 30 4.00 27.98 23.57
C ARG A 30 2.63 27.89 24.26
N PRO A 31 1.70 28.81 23.99
CA PRO A 31 0.32 28.70 24.45
C PRO A 31 -0.34 27.43 23.90
N VAL A 32 -0.92 26.59 24.77
CA VAL A 32 -1.59 25.35 24.36
C VAL A 32 -3.09 25.43 24.65
N TYR A 33 -3.88 25.32 23.59
CA TYR A 33 -5.33 25.28 23.65
C TYR A 33 -5.80 23.84 23.44
N VAL A 34 -6.70 23.34 24.28
CA VAL A 34 -7.12 21.92 24.26
C VAL A 34 -8.63 21.78 24.33
N ILE A 35 -9.18 20.92 23.47
CA ILE A 35 -10.55 20.41 23.53
C ILE A 35 -10.57 18.88 23.52
N GLY A 36 -11.50 18.30 24.28
CA GLY A 36 -11.81 16.86 24.22
C GLY A 36 -10.89 15.94 25.05
N ILE A 37 -9.78 16.44 25.61
CA ILE A 37 -8.93 15.65 26.52
C ILE A 37 -9.41 15.83 27.97
N PRO A 38 -9.99 14.81 28.62
CA PRO A 38 -10.49 14.93 29.98
C PRO A 38 -9.36 15.02 31.00
N LYS A 39 -9.52 15.92 31.98
CA LYS A 39 -8.66 16.02 33.18
C LYS A 39 -7.16 16.05 32.84
N LEU A 40 -6.76 16.93 31.93
CA LEU A 40 -5.35 17.20 31.63
C LEU A 40 -4.75 18.02 32.78
N SER A 41 -3.64 17.54 33.36
CA SER A 41 -2.99 18.14 34.53
C SER A 41 -1.95 19.20 34.15
N LEU A 42 -1.53 19.25 32.89
CA LEU A 42 -0.60 20.24 32.36
C LEU A 42 -1.29 21.62 32.25
N PRO A 43 -0.57 22.74 32.38
CA PRO A 43 -1.14 24.07 32.17
C PRO A 43 -1.62 24.20 30.72
N HIS A 44 -2.92 24.42 30.52
CA HIS A 44 -3.53 24.55 29.20
C HIS A 44 -4.77 25.45 29.25
N ILE A 45 -5.13 26.01 28.10
CA ILE A 45 -6.36 26.77 27.93
C ILE A 45 -7.42 25.81 27.40
N LYS A 46 -8.44 25.54 28.22
CA LYS A 46 -9.56 24.71 27.78
C LYS A 46 -10.47 25.54 26.87
N ILE A 47 -10.74 25.02 25.68
CA ILE A 47 -11.64 25.64 24.70
C ILE A 47 -12.82 24.73 24.40
N ASP A 48 -13.88 25.33 23.86
CA ASP A 48 -15.08 24.65 23.38
C ASP A 48 -15.15 24.66 21.84
N LYS A 49 -16.24 24.10 21.32
CA LYS A 49 -16.45 24.01 19.87
C LYS A 49 -16.72 25.39 19.26
N GLU A 50 -17.39 26.26 20.00
CA GLU A 50 -17.77 27.61 19.55
C GLU A 50 -16.51 28.46 19.32
N PHE A 51 -15.55 28.41 20.25
CA PHE A 51 -14.24 29.00 20.07
C PHE A 51 -13.51 28.48 18.81
N LEU A 52 -13.61 27.18 18.53
CA LEU A 52 -13.04 26.60 17.29
C LEU A 52 -13.82 26.94 16.02
N TYR A 53 -15.03 27.47 16.13
CA TYR A 53 -15.73 28.04 14.97
C TYR A 53 -15.37 29.50 14.73
N SER A 54 -14.92 30.23 15.75
CA SER A 54 -14.52 31.64 15.67
C SER A 54 -13.00 31.88 15.77
N TRP A 55 -12.18 30.83 15.71
CA TRP A 55 -10.71 30.95 15.86
C TRP A 55 -10.07 31.84 14.79
N HIS A 56 -10.71 31.97 13.62
CA HIS A 56 -10.22 32.71 12.46
C HIS A 56 -10.56 34.21 12.51
N GLU A 57 -11.28 34.65 13.55
CA GLU A 57 -11.62 36.05 13.75
C GLU A 57 -10.35 36.90 13.89
N ARG A 58 -10.28 37.94 13.08
CA ARG A 58 -9.10 38.78 12.92
C ARG A 58 -9.48 40.25 12.91
N ALA A 59 -8.55 41.07 13.38
CA ALA A 59 -8.58 42.51 13.22
C ALA A 59 -7.26 42.96 12.59
N TYR A 60 -7.37 44.01 11.77
CA TYR A 60 -6.20 44.67 11.23
C TYR A 60 -5.46 45.38 12.36
N ASP A 61 -4.17 45.08 12.49
CA ASP A 61 -3.29 45.70 13.48
C ASP A 61 -2.42 46.75 12.75
N PRO A 62 -2.72 48.05 12.91
CA PRO A 62 -2.04 49.12 12.17
C PRO A 62 -0.56 49.25 12.53
N ASP A 63 -0.13 48.75 13.70
CA ASP A 63 1.26 48.86 14.15
C ASP A 63 2.19 47.90 13.40
N ILE A 64 1.64 46.76 12.94
CA ILE A 64 2.37 45.72 12.19
C ILE A 64 1.92 45.61 10.73
N GLU A 65 0.96 46.46 10.31
CA GLU A 65 0.33 46.47 8.98
C GLU A 65 -0.17 45.08 8.51
N GLU A 66 -0.57 44.22 9.45
CA GLU A 66 -0.97 42.83 9.20
C GLU A 66 -2.29 42.50 9.93
N ASP A 67 -3.06 41.57 9.36
CA ASP A 67 -4.18 40.96 10.08
C ASP A 67 -3.66 40.12 11.26
N LYS A 68 -4.23 40.33 12.44
CA LYS A 68 -3.91 39.58 13.66
C LYS A 68 -5.16 38.89 14.20
N LEU A 69 -4.98 37.66 14.67
CA LEU A 69 -6.05 36.91 15.32
C LEU A 69 -6.41 37.55 16.65
N LEU A 70 -7.71 37.70 16.88
CA LEU A 70 -8.24 38.32 18.11
C LEU A 70 -8.12 37.38 19.32
N ASN A 71 -8.33 36.08 19.08
CA ASN A 71 -8.57 35.11 20.14
C ASN A 71 -7.32 34.28 20.49
N ILE A 72 -6.31 34.24 19.61
CA ILE A 72 -5.16 33.33 19.71
C ILE A 72 -3.85 34.07 19.39
N PRO A 73 -2.84 34.04 20.29
CA PRO A 73 -1.54 34.62 20.04
C PRO A 73 -0.73 33.81 19.01
N LYS A 74 0.22 34.47 18.32
CA LYS A 74 1.16 33.81 17.40
C LYS A 74 1.95 32.70 18.13
N GLY A 75 2.21 31.58 17.47
CA GLY A 75 2.98 30.45 18.02
C GLY A 75 2.17 29.44 18.83
N ALA A 76 0.86 29.59 18.96
CA ALA A 76 0.01 28.69 19.74
C ALA A 76 -0.08 27.26 19.12
N LEU A 77 -0.29 26.27 19.99
CA LEU A 77 -0.65 24.90 19.61
C LEU A 77 -2.11 24.64 20.01
N ILE A 78 -2.93 24.24 19.03
CA ILE A 78 -4.33 23.88 19.23
C ILE A 78 -4.47 22.36 19.12
N VAL A 79 -4.91 21.72 20.19
CA VAL A 79 -5.10 20.27 20.27
C VAL A 79 -6.59 19.94 20.30
N VAL A 80 -7.03 19.16 19.31
CA VAL A 80 -8.43 18.79 19.13
C VAL A 80 -8.56 17.28 19.23
N ASP A 81 -9.02 16.76 20.38
CA ASP A 81 -9.38 15.34 20.49
C ASP A 81 -10.76 15.06 19.92
N GLU A 82 -10.89 13.91 19.26
CA GLU A 82 -12.05 13.53 18.46
C GLU A 82 -12.49 14.64 17.48
N ALA A 83 -11.56 15.12 16.67
CA ALA A 83 -11.73 16.29 15.78
C ALA A 83 -12.93 16.21 14.79
N TRP A 84 -13.43 15.01 14.50
CA TRP A 84 -14.66 14.80 13.73
C TRP A 84 -15.90 15.41 14.41
N GLN A 85 -15.87 15.64 15.73
CA GLN A 85 -16.95 16.29 16.47
C GLN A 85 -17.02 17.80 16.26
N VAL A 86 -15.93 18.43 15.79
CA VAL A 86 -15.83 19.86 15.51
C VAL A 86 -16.01 20.10 14.01
N TRP A 87 -15.31 19.32 13.18
CA TRP A 87 -15.42 19.40 11.73
C TRP A 87 -15.88 18.07 11.15
N PRO A 88 -17.17 17.72 11.33
CA PRO A 88 -17.72 16.48 10.80
C PRO A 88 -17.70 16.48 9.27
N ALA A 89 -17.73 15.29 8.68
CA ALA A 89 -17.92 15.11 7.25
C ALA A 89 -19.24 15.77 6.83
N GLY A 90 -19.14 16.82 6.01
CA GLY A 90 -20.26 17.47 5.35
C GLY A 90 -20.37 16.98 3.91
N GLY A 91 -21.57 17.09 3.32
CA GLY A 91 -21.78 16.89 1.89
C GLY A 91 -21.17 18.02 1.05
N ILE A 92 -21.70 18.26 -0.15
CA ILE A 92 -21.23 19.31 -1.10
C ILE A 92 -21.51 20.74 -0.59
N ALA A 93 -22.10 20.89 0.60
CA ALA A 93 -22.36 22.19 1.21
C ALA A 93 -21.05 22.98 1.43
N LYS A 94 -21.15 24.32 1.36
CA LYS A 94 -20.03 25.22 1.60
C LYS A 94 -19.40 24.91 2.96
N ALA A 95 -18.10 24.63 2.97
CA ALA A 95 -17.36 24.33 4.19
C ALA A 95 -17.50 25.48 5.21
N PRO A 96 -17.54 25.20 6.52
CA PRO A 96 -17.53 26.25 7.54
C PRO A 96 -16.34 27.20 7.35
N GLU A 97 -16.51 28.47 7.70
CA GLU A 97 -15.46 29.49 7.55
C GLU A 97 -14.19 29.12 8.34
N SER A 98 -14.38 28.52 9.52
CA SER A 98 -13.29 27.99 10.35
C SER A 98 -12.44 26.93 9.63
N VAL A 99 -13.01 26.17 8.69
CA VAL A 99 -12.30 25.18 7.87
C VAL A 99 -11.59 25.85 6.70
N GLN A 100 -12.23 26.83 6.06
CA GLN A 100 -11.63 27.56 4.93
C GLN A 100 -10.35 28.30 5.35
N HIS A 101 -10.35 28.88 6.56
CA HIS A 101 -9.18 29.57 7.10
C HIS A 101 -8.06 28.65 7.60
N LEU A 102 -8.26 27.33 7.69
CA LEU A 102 -7.17 26.41 8.06
C LEU A 102 -6.00 26.49 7.10
N ALA A 103 -6.22 26.80 5.82
CA ALA A 103 -5.12 27.01 4.86
C ALA A 103 -4.17 28.13 5.30
N MET A 104 -4.66 29.12 6.05
CA MET A 104 -3.89 30.27 6.52
C MET A 104 -3.28 30.11 7.91
N HIS A 105 -3.46 28.95 8.58
CA HIS A 105 -2.94 28.73 9.94
C HIS A 105 -1.43 29.03 10.08
N GLY A 106 -0.65 28.72 9.04
CA GLY A 106 0.80 28.94 9.00
C GLY A 106 1.20 30.42 8.99
N HIS A 107 0.40 31.30 8.39
CA HIS A 107 0.65 32.75 8.41
C HIS A 107 0.59 33.32 9.83
N TYR A 108 -0.28 32.75 10.67
CA TYR A 108 -0.44 33.16 12.07
C TYR A 108 0.49 32.39 13.02
N GLY A 109 1.34 31.50 12.50
CA GLY A 109 2.22 30.66 13.31
C GLY A 109 1.47 29.70 14.24
N ILE A 110 0.26 29.27 13.85
CA ILE A 110 -0.52 28.32 14.63
C ILE A 110 -0.20 26.91 14.17
N ASP A 111 -0.08 25.98 15.13
CA ASP A 111 -0.04 24.56 14.85
C ASP A 111 -1.31 23.87 15.35
N PHE A 112 -1.79 22.90 14.58
CA PHE A 112 -2.92 22.06 14.95
C PHE A 112 -2.47 20.61 15.15
N LEU A 113 -2.87 20.01 16.27
CA LEU A 113 -2.82 18.57 16.50
C LEU A 113 -4.25 18.02 16.54
N LEU A 114 -4.64 17.33 15.49
CA LEU A 114 -5.96 16.74 15.33
C LEU A 114 -5.89 15.26 15.68
N ILE A 115 -6.67 14.81 16.65
CA ILE A 115 -6.70 13.42 17.09
C ILE A 115 -8.05 12.83 16.71
N THR A 116 -8.06 11.67 16.05
CA THR A 116 -9.30 10.98 15.68
C THR A 116 -9.08 9.49 15.50
N GLN A 117 -10.12 8.69 15.75
CA GLN A 117 -10.08 7.25 15.46
C GLN A 117 -10.37 6.97 14.00
N LYS A 118 -11.25 7.76 13.39
CA LYS A 118 -11.81 7.57 12.06
C LYS A 118 -11.69 8.89 11.28
N PRO A 119 -10.58 9.09 10.54
CA PRO A 119 -10.35 10.36 9.85
C PRO A 119 -11.37 10.65 8.75
N HIS A 120 -11.96 9.62 8.12
CA HIS A 120 -13.01 9.78 7.12
C HIS A 120 -14.31 10.42 7.64
N LEU A 121 -14.50 10.50 8.97
CA LEU A 121 -15.61 11.22 9.58
C LEU A 121 -15.35 12.73 9.70
N MET A 122 -14.15 13.19 9.33
CA MET A 122 -13.82 14.61 9.29
C MET A 122 -14.11 15.21 7.93
N HIS A 123 -14.32 16.52 7.91
CA HIS A 123 -14.49 17.27 6.68
C HIS A 123 -13.27 17.13 5.75
N THR A 124 -13.50 16.88 4.46
CA THR A 124 -12.44 16.64 3.47
C THR A 124 -11.46 17.80 3.33
N ALA A 125 -11.96 19.03 3.37
CA ALA A 125 -11.11 20.22 3.35
C ALA A 125 -10.15 20.33 4.56
N VAL A 126 -10.50 19.79 5.74
CA VAL A 126 -9.57 19.71 6.87
C VAL A 126 -8.47 18.70 6.57
N LEU A 127 -8.86 17.52 6.08
CA LEU A 127 -7.93 16.45 5.72
C LEU A 127 -6.96 16.87 4.61
N ALA A 128 -7.40 17.71 3.68
CA ALA A 128 -6.58 18.26 2.60
C ALA A 128 -5.47 19.21 3.10
N GLN A 129 -5.62 19.82 4.28
CA GLN A 129 -4.63 20.71 4.88
C GLN A 129 -3.65 19.98 5.82
N VAL A 130 -3.80 18.67 5.99
CA VAL A 130 -2.92 17.86 6.84
C VAL A 130 -1.54 17.76 6.19
N SER A 131 -0.54 18.32 6.85
CA SER A 131 0.87 18.30 6.44
C SER A 131 1.66 17.16 7.07
N CYS A 132 1.07 16.41 8.00
CA CYS A 132 1.67 15.23 8.58
C CYS A 132 0.56 14.31 9.11
N HIS A 133 0.48 13.09 8.60
CA HIS A 133 -0.42 12.07 9.15
C HIS A 133 0.40 11.02 9.89
N LYS A 134 0.11 10.84 11.18
CA LYS A 134 0.67 9.78 12.03
C LYS A 134 -0.42 8.77 12.38
N HIS A 135 -0.18 7.49 12.14
CA HIS A 135 -1.09 6.40 12.48
C HIS A 135 -0.44 5.38 13.42
N ILE A 136 -1.04 5.13 14.59
CA ILE A 136 -0.58 4.08 15.50
C ILE A 136 -1.23 2.75 15.08
N LEU A 137 -0.41 1.89 14.47
CA LEU A 137 -0.78 0.55 14.04
C LEU A 137 -0.45 -0.47 15.14
N GLN A 138 -1.47 -1.20 15.61
CA GLN A 138 -1.30 -2.30 16.55
C GLN A 138 -1.24 -3.65 15.80
N LYS A 139 -0.12 -4.38 15.91
CA LYS A 139 0.05 -5.75 15.43
C LYS A 139 0.28 -6.71 16.59
N TRP A 140 0.08 -8.00 16.34
CA TRP A 140 0.32 -9.05 17.34
C TRP A 140 1.78 -9.07 17.83
N SER A 141 2.71 -8.62 16.98
CA SER A 141 4.13 -8.53 17.27
C SER A 141 4.56 -7.22 17.95
N GLY A 142 3.64 -6.26 18.12
CA GLY A 142 3.92 -4.97 18.73
C GLY A 142 3.22 -3.80 18.03
N HIS A 143 3.49 -2.59 18.51
CA HIS A 143 2.92 -1.36 17.97
C HIS A 143 3.93 -0.63 17.07
N TRP A 144 3.42 0.02 16.03
CA TRP A 144 4.21 0.79 15.08
C TRP A 144 3.53 2.15 14.87
N LEU A 145 4.32 3.21 14.78
CA LEU A 145 3.89 4.52 14.33
C LEU A 145 4.23 4.63 12.85
N LEU A 146 3.21 4.83 12.03
CA LEU A 146 3.34 5.06 10.60
C LEU A 146 3.21 6.55 10.36
N GLU A 147 4.09 7.13 9.55
CA GLU A 147 4.09 8.56 9.26
C GLU A 147 4.09 8.81 7.75
N TRP A 148 3.23 9.73 7.32
CA TRP A 148 3.13 10.23 5.95
C TRP A 148 3.23 11.77 5.95
N PRO A 149 3.81 12.37 4.90
CA PRO A 149 3.86 13.83 4.72
C PRO A 149 2.50 14.46 4.39
N GLU A 150 1.48 13.65 4.13
CA GLU A 150 0.13 14.09 3.79
C GLU A 150 -0.91 13.12 4.37
N TYR A 151 -2.19 13.46 4.24
CA TYR A 151 -3.28 12.59 4.68
C TYR A 151 -3.35 11.28 3.87
N CYS A 152 -2.92 10.18 4.50
CA CYS A 152 -3.23 8.83 4.01
C CYS A 152 -4.69 8.40 4.31
N GLN A 153 -5.53 8.28 3.27
CA GLN A 153 -6.93 7.86 3.40
C GLN A 153 -7.12 6.44 3.95
N ASN A 154 -6.25 5.50 3.53
CA ASN A 154 -6.31 4.11 4.00
C ASN A 154 -4.95 3.65 4.57
N PRO A 155 -4.70 3.87 5.87
CA PRO A 155 -3.47 3.42 6.54
C PRO A 155 -3.30 1.90 6.61
N THR A 156 -4.35 1.12 6.33
CA THR A 156 -4.30 -0.35 6.42
C THR A 156 -3.84 -1.02 5.13
N ALA A 157 -3.96 -0.33 3.99
CA ALA A 157 -3.54 -0.83 2.69
C ALA A 157 -2.05 -1.16 2.66
N LYS A 158 -1.66 -2.23 1.96
CA LYS A 158 -0.24 -2.67 1.93
C LYS A 158 0.66 -1.67 1.21
N SER A 159 0.21 -1.09 0.10
CA SER A 159 0.92 -0.03 -0.64
C SER A 159 1.21 1.17 0.28
N ASN A 160 0.16 1.75 0.84
CA ASN A 160 0.27 2.94 1.69
C ASN A 160 1.15 2.70 2.91
N ARG A 161 1.12 1.50 3.49
CA ARG A 161 2.02 1.13 4.60
C ARG A 161 3.47 1.00 4.18
N ASN A 162 3.76 0.69 2.92
CA ASN A 162 5.13 0.63 2.42
C ASN A 162 5.71 2.02 2.18
N ASP A 163 4.87 2.97 1.77
CA ASP A 163 5.26 4.37 1.55
C ASP A 163 5.45 5.14 2.88
N ALA A 164 4.91 4.60 3.97
CA ALA A 164 5.02 5.19 5.30
C ALA A 164 6.40 4.99 5.93
N ILE A 165 6.88 6.01 6.65
CA ILE A 165 7.99 5.85 7.58
C ILE A 165 7.49 5.03 8.78
N LYS A 166 8.19 3.95 9.12
CA LYS A 166 7.81 3.01 10.19
C LYS A 166 8.71 3.17 11.40
N ILE A 167 8.13 3.63 12.51
CA ILE A 167 8.85 3.82 13.76
C ILE A 167 8.27 2.84 14.80
N PRO A 168 9.09 2.05 15.51
CA PRO A 168 8.61 1.24 16.63
C PRO A 168 7.91 2.12 17.67
N PHE A 169 6.67 1.79 18.02
CA PHE A 169 5.87 2.59 18.94
C PHE A 169 5.75 1.91 20.30
N LYS A 170 5.93 2.70 21.36
CA LYS A 170 5.60 2.31 22.74
C LYS A 170 4.73 3.42 23.34
N PRO A 171 3.54 3.10 23.90
CA PRO A 171 2.76 4.07 24.64
C PRO A 171 3.61 4.78 25.71
N ARG A 172 3.43 6.09 25.84
CA ARG A 172 4.20 6.92 26.77
C ARG A 172 3.61 6.78 28.18
N THR A 173 4.12 5.81 28.93
CA THR A 173 3.67 5.55 30.32
C THR A 173 3.87 6.76 31.23
N GLN A 174 4.92 7.54 30.97
CA GLN A 174 5.24 8.80 31.67
C GLN A 174 4.15 9.87 31.51
N ALA A 175 3.30 9.76 30.48
CA ALA A 175 2.20 10.68 30.25
C ALA A 175 0.96 10.37 31.10
N TRP A 176 0.81 9.15 31.60
CA TRP A 176 -0.39 8.73 32.35
C TRP A 176 -0.70 9.55 33.61
N PRO A 177 0.26 10.04 34.41
CA PRO A 177 -0.07 10.95 35.51
C PRO A 177 -0.51 12.34 35.02
N LEU A 178 -0.18 12.71 33.77
CA LEU A 178 -0.46 14.04 33.23
C LEU A 178 -1.88 14.18 32.68
N TYR A 179 -2.64 13.10 32.53
CA TYR A 179 -4.03 13.14 32.07
C TYR A 179 -4.83 11.95 32.60
N HIS A 180 -6.16 12.07 32.68
CA HIS A 180 -7.03 10.97 33.10
C HIS A 180 -7.90 10.50 31.94
N SER A 181 -7.46 9.49 31.19
CA SER A 181 -8.36 8.74 30.31
C SER A 181 -9.25 7.83 31.14
N GLY A 182 -10.40 8.35 31.57
CA GLY A 182 -11.47 7.55 32.15
C GLY A 182 -12.03 6.61 31.09
N GLN A 183 -11.54 5.36 31.06
CA GLN A 183 -12.24 4.14 30.63
C GLN A 183 -11.22 2.98 30.59
N PHE A 184 -11.16 2.28 31.73
CA PHE A 184 -10.73 0.89 31.94
C PHE A 184 -9.88 0.23 30.84
N HIS A 185 -8.67 -0.15 31.26
CA HIS A 185 -7.66 -0.97 30.57
C HIS A 185 -8.16 -2.36 30.12
N ALA A 186 -9.16 -2.43 29.24
CA ALA A 186 -9.45 -3.65 28.51
C ALA A 186 -8.37 -3.80 27.43
N LYS A 187 -7.38 -4.65 27.70
CA LYS A 187 -6.33 -5.02 26.73
C LYS A 187 -7.02 -5.60 25.50
N LEU A 188 -6.84 -4.99 24.32
CA LEU A 188 -7.24 -5.64 23.07
C LEU A 188 -6.45 -6.94 22.95
N LYS A 189 -7.12 -8.09 23.09
CA LYS A 189 -6.52 -9.41 22.91
C LYS A 189 -6.40 -9.68 21.42
N GLN A 190 -5.22 -9.45 20.85
CA GLN A 190 -4.94 -9.85 19.48
C GLN A 190 -4.58 -11.35 19.42
N GLN A 191 -5.16 -12.06 18.45
CA GLN A 191 -4.81 -13.44 18.20
C GLN A 191 -3.45 -13.51 17.50
N LYS A 192 -2.61 -14.45 17.93
CA LYS A 192 -1.33 -14.73 17.27
C LYS A 192 -1.60 -15.61 16.03
N PRO A 193 -0.92 -15.36 14.90
CA PRO A 193 -1.14 -16.16 13.69
C PRO A 193 -0.71 -17.61 13.92
N PHE A 194 -1.49 -18.58 13.42
CA PHE A 194 -1.21 -20.01 13.56
C PHE A 194 0.19 -20.40 13.04
N SER A 195 0.65 -19.74 11.99
CA SER A 195 2.01 -19.92 11.42
C SER A 195 3.13 -19.76 12.44
N LEU A 196 2.97 -18.94 13.49
CA LEU A 196 3.98 -18.80 14.54
C LEU A 196 4.14 -20.10 15.33
N TYR A 197 3.03 -20.78 15.65
CA TYR A 197 3.07 -22.07 16.36
C TYR A 197 3.65 -23.17 15.47
N VAL A 198 3.31 -23.17 14.17
CA VAL A 198 3.88 -24.11 13.19
C VAL A 198 5.40 -23.93 13.08
N SER A 199 5.91 -22.71 13.02
CA SER A 199 7.36 -22.46 12.96
C SER A 199 8.09 -22.95 14.23
N ILE A 200 7.51 -22.72 15.41
CA ILE A 200 8.09 -23.22 16.67
C ILE A 200 8.07 -24.75 16.71
N ALA A 201 6.94 -25.37 16.32
CA ALA A 201 6.83 -26.82 16.25
C ALA A 201 7.83 -27.42 15.26
N LEU A 202 7.96 -26.83 14.06
CA LEU A 202 8.93 -27.25 13.06
C LEU A 202 10.35 -27.21 13.62
N PHE A 203 10.73 -26.13 14.32
CA PHE A 203 12.07 -26.00 14.90
C PHE A 203 12.34 -27.04 16.00
N LEU A 204 11.33 -27.38 16.80
CA LEU A 204 11.44 -28.40 17.85
C LEU A 204 11.48 -29.83 17.31
N PHE A 205 10.72 -30.13 16.26
CA PHE A 205 10.63 -31.48 15.68
C PHE A 205 11.63 -31.72 14.54
N LEU A 206 12.28 -30.68 13.99
CA LEU A 206 13.30 -30.81 12.95
C LEU A 206 14.36 -31.88 13.26
N PRO A 207 14.96 -31.94 14.47
CA PRO A 207 15.98 -32.93 14.78
C PRO A 207 15.42 -34.36 14.78
N PHE A 208 14.18 -34.54 15.24
CA PHE A 208 13.49 -35.83 15.25
C PHE A 208 13.20 -36.33 13.83
N PHE A 209 12.72 -35.44 12.95
CA PHE A 209 12.49 -35.78 11.55
C PHE A 209 13.79 -36.09 10.80
N VAL A 210 14.87 -35.33 11.04
CA VAL A 210 16.17 -35.59 10.43
C VAL A 210 16.74 -36.93 10.91
N TYR A 211 16.67 -37.22 12.21
CA TYR A 211 17.11 -38.50 12.77
C TYR A 211 16.30 -39.68 12.23
N GLY A 212 14.97 -39.54 12.18
CA GLY A 212 14.09 -40.56 11.61
C GLY A 212 14.37 -40.81 10.12
N PHE A 213 14.57 -39.76 9.34
CA PHE A 213 14.91 -39.87 7.93
C PHE A 213 16.28 -40.52 7.70
N TYR A 214 17.30 -40.15 8.49
CA TYR A 214 18.63 -40.75 8.44
C TYR A 214 18.60 -42.27 8.71
N ASN A 215 17.88 -42.70 9.75
CA ASN A 215 17.75 -44.12 10.07
C ASN A 215 17.02 -44.91 8.97
N ASN A 216 15.97 -44.32 8.40
CA ASN A 216 15.19 -44.96 7.34
C ASN A 216 15.97 -45.05 6.01
N PHE A 217 16.82 -44.05 5.73
CA PHE A 217 17.70 -44.06 4.56
C PHE A 217 18.82 -45.09 4.73
N ASN A 218 19.51 -45.13 5.87
CA ASN A 218 20.54 -46.13 6.14
C ASN A 218 19.99 -47.58 6.09
N SER A 219 18.76 -47.81 6.56
CA SER A 219 18.11 -49.13 6.50
C SER A 219 17.88 -49.65 5.07
N LYS A 220 17.75 -48.76 4.07
CA LYS A 220 17.43 -49.14 2.69
C LYS A 220 18.64 -49.28 1.77
N TYR A 221 19.81 -48.73 2.12
CA TYR A 221 20.99 -48.74 1.25
C TYR A 221 22.16 -49.59 1.78
N LEU A 222 22.08 -50.13 3.00
CA LEU A 222 23.09 -51.05 3.55
C LEU A 222 22.67 -52.54 3.49
N SER A 223 21.50 -52.84 2.93
CA SER A 223 20.93 -54.20 2.91
C SER A 223 20.98 -54.90 1.55
N ASP A 224 21.35 -54.20 0.47
CA ASP A 224 21.51 -54.79 -0.86
C ASP A 224 23.00 -55.05 -1.15
N GLU A 225 23.50 -56.21 -0.72
CA GLU A 225 24.67 -56.82 -1.37
C GLU A 225 24.20 -57.52 -2.66
N PRO A 226 24.84 -57.29 -3.82
CA PRO A 226 24.48 -57.99 -5.04
C PRO A 226 25.09 -59.39 -5.02
N THR A 227 24.29 -60.42 -4.78
CA THR A 227 24.64 -61.80 -5.15
C THR A 227 24.51 -61.96 -6.67
N ILE A 228 25.65 -62.06 -7.35
CA ILE A 228 25.69 -62.51 -8.75
C ILE A 228 25.61 -64.03 -8.75
N GLU A 229 24.44 -64.56 -9.12
CA GLU A 229 24.33 -65.91 -9.66
C GLU A 229 23.91 -65.83 -11.13
N ALA A 230 24.83 -66.25 -11.99
CA ALA A 230 24.55 -66.56 -13.37
C ALA A 230 23.97 -67.97 -13.45
N ASN A 231 22.79 -68.14 -14.05
CA ASN A 231 22.59 -69.21 -15.01
C ASN A 231 21.36 -69.01 -15.89
N SER A 232 21.56 -69.53 -17.10
CA SER A 232 20.88 -69.35 -18.36
C SER A 232 19.74 -70.35 -18.63
N ASN A 233 18.86 -69.95 -19.55
CA ASN A 233 17.98 -70.77 -20.42
C ASN A 233 16.70 -71.31 -19.75
N ASP A 234 15.52 -71.32 -20.37
CA ASP A 234 15.10 -70.99 -21.73
C ASP A 234 13.56 -70.81 -21.76
N SER A 235 13.10 -70.09 -22.79
CA SER A 235 11.82 -70.21 -23.53
C SER A 235 10.49 -70.40 -22.79
N ASP A 236 9.55 -69.45 -22.95
CA ASP A 236 8.57 -69.56 -24.04
C ASP A 236 7.82 -68.25 -24.37
N SER A 237 8.03 -67.79 -25.60
CA SER A 237 7.06 -67.29 -26.61
C SER A 237 5.71 -66.73 -26.13
N SER A 238 5.42 -65.43 -26.24
CA SER A 238 4.74 -64.74 -27.37
C SER A 238 4.23 -63.42 -26.76
N ASP A 239 4.28 -62.24 -27.35
CA ASP A 239 3.90 -61.86 -28.71
C ASP A 239 4.50 -60.47 -28.99
N TYR A 240 5.06 -60.31 -30.19
CA TYR A 240 5.52 -59.07 -30.81
C TYR A 240 4.25 -58.29 -31.22
N LEU A 241 3.96 -57.05 -30.84
CA LEU A 241 4.53 -55.78 -31.32
C LEU A 241 3.54 -54.69 -30.90
N ASP A 242 3.97 -53.62 -30.25
CA ASP A 242 3.73 -52.29 -30.82
C ASP A 242 4.54 -51.19 -30.11
N LYS A 243 5.29 -50.47 -30.93
CA LYS A 243 5.61 -49.03 -30.83
C LYS A 243 6.32 -48.51 -29.56
N LEU A 244 7.58 -48.13 -29.76
CA LEU A 244 8.06 -46.72 -29.70
C LEU A 244 9.58 -46.74 -29.94
N SER A 245 10.01 -46.64 -31.21
CA SER A 245 10.43 -45.39 -31.84
C SER A 245 11.69 -44.74 -31.21
N ASN A 246 12.84 -45.29 -31.61
CA ASN A 246 13.93 -44.62 -32.31
C ASN A 246 14.42 -43.22 -31.88
N LYS A 247 15.71 -43.23 -31.49
CA LYS A 247 16.86 -42.42 -31.98
C LYS A 247 16.89 -40.90 -31.73
N LEU A 248 17.78 -40.52 -30.82
CA LEU A 248 18.74 -39.39 -30.97
C LEU A 248 19.65 -39.62 -32.22
N PRO A 249 20.38 -38.64 -32.82
CA PRO A 249 21.18 -37.63 -32.10
C PRO A 249 21.53 -36.28 -32.80
N SER A 250 22.23 -35.45 -32.00
CA SER A 250 23.38 -34.56 -32.31
C SER A 250 23.29 -33.39 -33.30
N VAL A 251 23.65 -32.22 -32.76
CA VAL A 251 23.94 -30.93 -33.38
C VAL A 251 25.37 -30.91 -33.95
N SER A 252 25.55 -30.30 -35.12
CA SER A 252 26.85 -29.90 -35.66
C SER A 252 26.86 -28.43 -36.13
N THR A 253 27.98 -27.79 -35.81
CA THR A 253 28.46 -26.44 -36.08
C THR A 253 28.65 -26.14 -37.59
N ILE A 254 28.60 -24.87 -38.02
CA ILE A 254 29.66 -24.12 -38.79
C ILE A 254 29.12 -22.86 -39.51
N GLN A 255 29.70 -21.72 -39.09
CA GLN A 255 30.33 -20.58 -39.81
C GLN A 255 29.74 -19.91 -41.08
N VAL A 256 29.99 -18.60 -41.04
CA VAL A 256 29.86 -17.47 -41.96
C VAL A 256 30.67 -17.60 -43.27
N VAL A 257 30.08 -17.16 -44.40
CA VAL A 257 30.78 -16.56 -45.56
C VAL A 257 29.95 -15.39 -46.11
N LYS A 258 30.65 -14.41 -46.67
CA LYS A 258 30.32 -13.02 -47.03
C LYS A 258 30.33 -12.85 -48.55
N GLU A 259 29.43 -12.03 -49.12
CA GLU A 259 29.46 -11.30 -50.42
C GLU A 259 28.00 -11.06 -50.87
N SER A 260 27.55 -10.03 -51.59
CA SER A 260 28.07 -8.77 -52.12
C SER A 260 26.86 -8.02 -52.73
N SER A 261 26.92 -6.69 -52.73
CA SER A 261 26.33 -5.73 -53.70
C SER A 261 24.82 -5.50 -53.85
N ALA A 262 24.51 -4.19 -53.76
CA ALA A 262 23.57 -3.39 -54.57
C ALA A 262 22.06 -3.30 -54.20
N LEU A 263 21.78 -2.19 -53.50
CA LEU A 263 20.72 -1.18 -53.74
C LEU A 263 19.23 -1.59 -53.80
N GLN A 264 18.55 -1.17 -52.72
CA GLN A 264 17.20 -0.60 -52.62
C GLN A 264 16.03 -1.44 -53.15
N THR A 265 15.36 -2.14 -52.23
CA THR A 265 13.94 -2.48 -52.34
C THR A 265 13.36 -2.68 -50.93
N LEU A 266 12.29 -1.94 -50.64
CA LEU A 266 11.39 -1.99 -49.47
C LEU A 266 11.76 -3.01 -48.38
N VAL A 267 12.26 -2.52 -47.25
CA VAL A 267 12.37 -3.31 -46.01
C VAL A 267 10.94 -3.63 -45.56
N LYS A 268 10.46 -4.83 -45.90
CA LYS A 268 9.36 -5.45 -45.15
C LYS A 268 9.93 -5.75 -43.77
N PHE A 269 9.41 -5.05 -42.77
CA PHE A 269 9.62 -5.47 -41.39
C PHE A 269 8.81 -6.75 -41.20
N ASP A 270 9.50 -7.87 -40.98
CA ASP A 270 8.83 -9.10 -40.53
C ASP A 270 8.19 -8.81 -39.18
N SER A 271 6.86 -8.91 -39.13
CA SER A 271 6.15 -8.85 -37.87
C SER A 271 6.59 -10.03 -37.01
N VAL A 272 6.99 -9.76 -35.77
CA VAL A 272 7.35 -10.80 -34.76
C VAL A 272 6.18 -11.74 -34.48
N VAL A 273 4.98 -11.33 -34.88
CA VAL A 273 3.74 -12.06 -34.74
C VAL A 273 3.41 -12.78 -36.07
N PRO A 274 3.00 -14.06 -36.05
CA PRO A 274 2.72 -14.83 -37.25
C PRO A 274 1.72 -14.14 -38.17
N SER A 275 2.04 -14.08 -39.47
CA SER A 275 1.16 -13.53 -40.52
C SER A 275 -0.04 -14.41 -40.83
N ASP A 276 -0.01 -15.69 -40.42
CA ASP A 276 -1.07 -16.67 -40.66
C ASP A 276 -2.29 -16.47 -39.76
N TYR A 277 -2.24 -15.50 -38.84
CA TYR A 277 -3.33 -15.14 -37.96
C TYR A 277 -4.03 -13.88 -38.47
N ASP A 278 -5.37 -13.91 -38.56
CA ASP A 278 -6.12 -12.74 -39.02
C ASP A 278 -6.20 -11.67 -37.91
N TRP A 279 -5.24 -10.76 -37.93
CA TRP A 279 -5.16 -9.63 -37.00
C TRP A 279 -6.23 -8.56 -37.25
N SER A 280 -6.95 -8.63 -38.37
CA SER A 280 -7.97 -7.63 -38.74
C SER A 280 -9.17 -7.62 -37.82
N GLU A 281 -9.44 -8.75 -37.14
CA GLU A 281 -10.57 -8.89 -36.22
C GLU A 281 -10.23 -8.48 -34.78
N VAL A 282 -8.94 -8.36 -34.44
CA VAL A 282 -8.46 -8.08 -33.08
C VAL A 282 -8.61 -6.60 -32.75
N SER A 283 -9.38 -6.30 -31.70
CA SER A 283 -9.55 -4.93 -31.19
C SER A 283 -8.57 -4.60 -30.06
N ALA A 284 -8.35 -5.54 -29.14
CA ALA A 284 -7.43 -5.37 -28.01
C ALA A 284 -6.96 -6.71 -27.44
N CYS A 285 -5.69 -6.79 -27.05
CA CYS A 285 -5.14 -7.90 -26.26
C CYS A 285 -4.68 -7.38 -24.89
N MET A 286 -5.02 -8.10 -23.82
CA MET A 286 -4.71 -7.71 -22.44
C MET A 286 -4.17 -8.91 -21.65
N GLN A 287 -3.22 -8.65 -20.74
CA GLN A 287 -2.65 -9.66 -19.86
C GLN A 287 -3.10 -9.44 -18.41
N SER A 288 -3.62 -10.50 -17.79
CA SER A 288 -4.03 -10.51 -16.38
C SER A 288 -3.31 -11.61 -15.61
N LYS A 289 -2.97 -11.34 -14.35
CA LYS A 289 -2.34 -12.33 -13.45
C LYS A 289 -3.24 -13.53 -13.15
N ALA A 290 -4.56 -13.37 -13.26
CA ALA A 290 -5.53 -14.43 -12.98
C ALA A 290 -5.85 -15.30 -14.22
N ASN A 291 -5.89 -14.70 -15.41
CA ASN A 291 -6.46 -15.33 -16.61
C ASN A 291 -5.49 -15.43 -17.80
N GLY A 292 -4.22 -15.04 -17.63
CA GLY A 292 -3.23 -15.03 -18.71
C GLY A 292 -3.46 -13.91 -19.73
N CYS A 293 -2.91 -14.08 -20.93
CA CYS A 293 -3.12 -13.18 -22.06
C CYS A 293 -4.42 -13.54 -22.80
N ILE A 294 -5.28 -12.54 -23.03
CA ILE A 294 -6.56 -12.70 -23.73
C ILE A 294 -6.72 -11.58 -24.77
N CYS A 295 -7.06 -11.96 -26.00
CA CYS A 295 -7.44 -11.03 -27.07
C CYS A 295 -8.95 -10.99 -27.26
N TYR A 296 -9.45 -9.79 -27.55
CA TYR A 296 -10.85 -9.47 -27.82
C TYR A 296 -11.00 -8.93 -29.24
N GLY A 297 -12.12 -9.28 -29.88
CA GLY A 297 -12.51 -8.71 -31.17
C GLY A 297 -13.30 -7.41 -31.03
N TYR A 298 -13.64 -6.76 -32.15
CA TYR A 298 -14.42 -5.51 -32.15
C TYR A 298 -15.84 -5.66 -31.54
N SER A 299 -16.41 -6.87 -31.58
CA SER A 299 -17.69 -7.21 -30.95
C SER A 299 -17.56 -7.62 -29.47
N ALA A 300 -16.43 -7.32 -28.81
CA ALA A 300 -16.09 -7.74 -27.45
C ALA A 300 -16.09 -9.26 -27.20
N GLN A 301 -16.07 -10.07 -28.26
CA GLN A 301 -15.94 -11.53 -28.18
C GLN A 301 -14.50 -11.94 -27.88
N ARG A 302 -14.32 -13.01 -27.09
CA ARG A 302 -13.00 -13.57 -26.79
C ARG A 302 -12.48 -14.34 -28.00
N LEU A 303 -11.29 -13.99 -28.47
CA LEU A 303 -10.62 -14.67 -29.58
C LEU A 303 -9.72 -15.80 -29.05
N VAL A 304 -9.62 -16.89 -29.81
CA VAL A 304 -8.82 -18.07 -29.46
C VAL A 304 -7.41 -17.90 -30.03
N VAL A 305 -6.60 -17.06 -29.38
CA VAL A 305 -5.20 -16.82 -29.74
C VAL A 305 -4.30 -17.66 -28.82
N PRO A 306 -3.33 -18.44 -29.36
CA PRO A 306 -2.34 -19.13 -28.54
C PRO A 306 -1.58 -18.18 -27.61
N LEU A 307 -1.26 -18.64 -26.40
CA LEU A 307 -0.71 -17.79 -25.34
C LEU A 307 0.58 -17.07 -25.79
N GLU A 308 1.50 -17.78 -26.45
CA GLU A 308 2.78 -17.24 -26.94
C GLU A 308 2.57 -16.12 -27.96
N ILE A 309 1.60 -16.30 -28.86
CA ILE A 309 1.24 -15.33 -29.89
C ILE A 309 0.56 -14.11 -29.27
N CYS A 310 -0.32 -14.32 -28.29
CA CYS A 310 -0.98 -13.25 -27.56
C CYS A 310 0.03 -12.39 -26.79
N GLU A 311 1.01 -13.01 -26.12
CA GLU A 311 2.07 -12.29 -25.43
C GLU A 311 2.99 -11.53 -26.38
N ALA A 312 3.32 -12.12 -27.54
CA ALA A 312 4.06 -11.45 -28.59
C ALA A 312 3.30 -10.23 -29.12
N ALA A 313 1.98 -10.34 -29.32
CA ALA A 313 1.12 -9.26 -29.77
C ALA A 313 1.03 -8.10 -28.75
N ILE A 314 0.99 -8.40 -27.44
CA ILE A 314 1.04 -7.36 -26.40
C ILE A 314 2.40 -6.64 -26.37
N LYS A 315 3.50 -7.39 -26.54
CA LYS A 315 4.86 -6.83 -26.44
C LYS A 315 5.29 -6.07 -27.69
N HIS A 316 4.91 -6.55 -28.88
CA HIS A 316 5.42 -6.06 -30.16
C HIS A 316 4.36 -5.41 -31.04
N GLY A 317 3.08 -5.45 -30.63
CA GLY A 317 1.97 -4.99 -31.44
C GLY A 317 1.62 -5.99 -32.56
N TRP A 318 0.50 -5.73 -33.23
CA TRP A 318 0.04 -6.50 -34.39
C TRP A 318 -0.30 -5.55 -35.54
N PRO A 319 -0.18 -6.02 -36.81
CA PRO A 319 -0.57 -5.21 -37.96
C PRO A 319 -2.08 -4.98 -37.94
N SER A 320 -2.51 -3.73 -37.71
CA SER A 320 -3.92 -3.32 -37.78
C SER A 320 -4.20 -2.62 -39.10
N SER A 321 -5.24 -3.07 -39.82
CA SER A 321 -5.65 -2.51 -41.11
C SER A 321 -6.43 -1.20 -41.01
N LYS A 322 -6.63 -0.64 -39.81
CA LYS A 322 -7.45 0.58 -39.61
C LYS A 322 -6.64 1.71 -38.99
N SER A 323 -6.15 2.62 -39.84
CA SER A 323 -5.70 3.95 -39.41
C SER A 323 -6.94 4.81 -39.07
N SER A 324 -7.34 4.87 -37.81
CA SER A 324 -8.26 5.89 -37.33
C SER A 324 -7.54 6.84 -36.38
N THR A 325 -7.05 7.95 -36.92
CA THR A 325 -6.63 9.13 -36.16
C THR A 325 -7.71 9.55 -35.16
N PRO A 326 -7.38 9.83 -33.88
CA PRO A 326 -8.37 10.30 -32.93
C PRO A 326 -8.77 11.75 -33.26
N LYS A 327 -10.06 11.99 -33.50
CA LYS A 327 -10.62 13.34 -33.61
C LYS A 327 -10.49 14.05 -32.25
N ARG A 328 -9.77 15.17 -32.20
CA ARG A 328 -9.86 16.15 -31.09
C ARG A 328 -11.29 16.67 -31.05
N TYR A 329 -11.96 16.51 -29.91
CA TYR A 329 -13.19 17.24 -29.61
C TYR A 329 -12.83 18.69 -29.27
N SER A 330 -13.28 19.64 -30.09
CA SER A 330 -13.34 21.06 -29.76
C SER A 330 -14.66 21.36 -29.05
N LEU A 331 -14.58 22.08 -27.92
CA LEU A 331 -15.72 22.60 -27.17
C LEU A 331 -16.49 23.64 -28.01
N PRO A 332 -17.83 23.72 -27.94
CA PRO A 332 -18.58 24.75 -28.63
C PRO A 332 -18.51 26.10 -27.90
N GLU A 333 -18.23 27.15 -28.65
CA GLU A 333 -18.34 28.55 -28.20
C GLU A 333 -19.80 28.92 -27.98
N SER A 334 -20.07 29.57 -26.85
CA SER A 334 -21.35 30.16 -26.49
C SER A 334 -21.61 31.42 -27.31
N SER A 335 -22.72 31.44 -28.05
CA SER A 335 -23.34 32.65 -28.60
C SER A 335 -24.70 32.85 -27.96
#